data_AF-A0A938CJ53-F1
#
_entry.id   AF-A0A938CJ53-F1
#
_cell.length_a   1.000
_cell.length_b   1.000
_cell.length_c   1.000
_cell.angle_alpha   90.00
_cell.angle_beta   90.00
_cell.angle_gamma   90.00
#
_symmetry.space_group_name_H-M   'P 1'
#
loop_
_entity.id
_entity.type
_entity.pdbx_description
1 polymer ?
#
loop_
_entity_poly.entity_id
_entity_poly.type
_entity_poly.pdbx_seq_one_letter_code
_entity_poly.pdbx_strand_id
1 'polypeptide(L)'
;MTATREDVVTYRRWLIERYAPASVALKLSAVRRFYAAAKTKGLVAANPAGDVRGPKRATTGVEYFSEGELTRILQAVPRDTVQGKPDLAILG
;
A
#
# COMPACT_ATOMS: atom_id res chain seq x y z
N MET A 1 -18.72 -2.16 24.82
CA MET A 1 -17.32 -1.73 25.02
C MET A 1 -16.74 -1.43 23.64
N THR A 2 -16.40 -0.17 23.35
CA THR A 2 -15.91 0.25 22.02
C THR A 2 -14.41 0.46 22.08
N ALA A 3 -13.67 -0.01 21.08
CA ALA A 3 -12.23 0.19 21.02
C ALA A 3 -11.87 1.67 21.05
N THR A 4 -10.84 1.98 21.82
CA THR A 4 -10.27 3.32 21.98
C THR A 4 -9.07 3.50 21.08
N ARG A 5 -8.59 4.74 20.97
CA ARG A 5 -7.35 5.05 20.28
C ARG A 5 -6.15 4.32 20.90
N GLU A 6 -6.13 4.17 22.22
CA GLU A 6 -5.02 3.52 22.95
C GLU A 6 -4.92 2.03 22.60
N ASP A 7 -6.06 1.38 22.37
CA ASP A 7 -6.12 0.00 21.87
C ASP A 7 -5.44 -0.11 20.49
N VAL A 8 -5.70 0.85 19.60
CA VAL A 8 -5.09 0.88 18.25
C VAL A 8 -3.58 1.18 18.34
N VAL A 9 -3.15 2.03 19.27
CA VAL A 9 -1.72 2.30 19.51
C VAL A 9 -1.01 1.06 20.04
N THR A 10 -1.63 0.34 20.97
CA THR A 10 -1.12 -0.92 21.53
C THR A 10 -1.04 -1.99 20.45
N TYR A 11 -2.10 -2.13 19.65
CA TYR A 11 -2.11 -3.03 18.50
C TYR A 11 -1.02 -2.69 17.49
N ARG A 12 -0.78 -1.40 17.19
CA ARG A 12 0.32 -0.98 16.32
C ARG A 12 1.68 -1.43 16.85
N ARG A 13 1.95 -1.28 18.16
CA ARG A 13 3.21 -1.72 18.77
C ARG A 13 3.40 -3.23 18.57
N TRP A 14 2.36 -4.01 18.89
CA TRP A 14 2.34 -5.46 18.68
C TRP A 14 2.60 -5.86 17.22
N LEU A 15 2.07 -5.09 16.25
CA LEU A 15 2.31 -5.31 14.83
C LEU A 15 3.75 -5.03 14.41
N ILE A 16 4.35 -3.93 14.90
CA ILE A 16 5.73 -3.54 14.56
C ILE A 16 6.73 -4.61 15.00
N GLU A 17 6.48 -5.27 16.13
CA GLU A 17 7.32 -6.36 16.64
C GLU A 17 7.29 -7.63 15.77
N ARG A 18 6.28 -7.81 14.90
CA ARG A 18 5.98 -9.10 14.24
C ARG A 18 5.96 -9.04 12.73
N TYR A 19 5.87 -7.87 12.13
CA TYR A 19 5.64 -7.73 10.71
C TYR A 19 6.52 -6.65 10.08
N ALA A 20 6.84 -6.85 8.79
CA ALA A 20 7.52 -5.85 7.99
C ALA A 20 6.68 -4.54 7.91
N PRO A 21 7.31 -3.36 7.74
CA PRO A 21 6.61 -2.07 7.74
C PRO A 21 5.43 -1.97 6.78
N ALA A 22 5.55 -2.56 5.58
CA ALA A 22 4.48 -2.60 4.59
C ALA A 22 3.24 -3.36 5.11
N SER A 23 3.46 -4.50 5.76
CA SER A 23 2.40 -5.32 6.36
C SER A 23 1.73 -4.60 7.53
N VAL A 24 2.51 -3.90 8.37
CA VAL A 24 1.96 -3.07 9.46
C VAL A 24 1.06 -1.96 8.90
N ALA A 25 1.52 -1.24 7.87
CA ALA A 25 0.77 -0.17 7.23
C ALA A 25 -0.54 -0.67 6.61
N LEU A 26 -0.51 -1.84 5.95
CA LEU A 26 -1.68 -2.48 5.39
C LEU A 26 -2.70 -2.84 6.47
N LYS A 27 -2.27 -3.49 7.56
CA LYS A 27 -3.15 -3.89 8.66
C LYS A 27 -3.78 -2.68 9.35
N LEU A 28 -3.03 -1.63 9.63
CA LEU A 28 -3.58 -0.38 10.19
C LEU A 28 -4.57 0.29 9.24
N SER A 29 -4.31 0.24 7.94
CA SER A 29 -5.24 0.78 6.93
C SER A 29 -6.57 0.01 6.92
N ALA A 30 -6.53 -1.32 7.08
CA ALA A 30 -7.73 -2.13 7.19
C ALA A 30 -8.55 -1.76 8.44
N VAL A 31 -7.92 -1.62 9.61
CA VAL A 31 -8.59 -1.17 10.84
C VAL A 31 -9.23 0.20 10.66
N ARG A 32 -8.50 1.15 10.06
CA ARG A 32 -9.03 2.51 9.80
C ARG A 32 -10.25 2.48 8.89
N ARG A 33 -10.22 1.70 7.80
CA ARG A 33 -11.35 1.58 6.87
C ARG A 33 -12.55 0.88 7.51
N PHE A 34 -12.31 -0.15 8.33
CA PHE A 34 -13.37 -0.84 9.06
C PHE A 34 -14.13 0.13 9.99
N TYR A 35 -13.41 0.89 10.82
CA TYR A 35 -14.04 1.87 11.72
C TYR A 35 -14.62 3.09 10.99
N ALA A 36 -14.07 3.46 9.82
CA ALA A 36 -14.70 4.47 8.97
C ALA A 36 -16.10 3.99 8.52
N ALA A 37 -16.21 2.76 8.02
CA ALA A 37 -17.50 2.18 7.64
C ALA A 37 -18.45 2.04 8.83
N ALA A 38 -17.96 1.61 10.00
CA ALA A 38 -18.75 1.53 11.22
C ALA A 38 -19.28 2.90 11.66
N LYS A 39 -18.45 3.96 11.57
CA LYS A 39 -18.87 5.33 11.86
C LYS A 39 -19.94 5.81 10.88
N THR A 40 -19.76 5.59 9.58
CA THR A 40 -20.76 5.93 8.55
C THR A 40 -22.11 5.25 8.80
N LYS A 41 -22.10 4.03 9.35
CA LYS A 41 -23.30 3.29 9.74
C LYS A 41 -23.85 3.65 11.13
N GLY A 42 -23.26 4.61 11.83
CA GLY A 42 -23.68 5.02 13.18
C GLY A 42 -23.38 4.00 14.28
N LEU A 43 -22.59 2.95 14.00
CA LEU A 43 -22.26 1.90 14.97
C LEU A 43 -21.23 2.35 16.01
N VAL A 44 -20.43 3.36 15.68
CA VAL A 44 -19.46 3.99 16.57
C VAL A 44 -19.49 5.50 16.37
N ALA A 45 -19.27 6.27 17.45
CA ALA A 45 -19.27 7.72 17.39
C ALA A 45 -18.04 8.28 16.64
N ALA A 46 -16.89 7.60 16.77
CA ALA A 46 -15.62 8.05 16.21
C ALA A 46 -14.77 6.86 15.72
N ASN A 47 -13.85 7.14 14.82
CA ASN A 47 -12.88 6.16 14.35
C ASN A 47 -11.64 6.19 15.26
N PRO A 48 -11.40 5.16 16.10
CA PRO A 48 -10.25 5.13 17.00
C PRO A 48 -8.90 5.03 16.27
N ALA A 49 -8.90 4.63 14.99
CA ALA A 49 -7.70 4.52 14.16
C ALA A 49 -7.49 5.69 13.20
N GLY A 50 -8.29 6.77 13.33
CA GLY A 50 -8.29 7.90 12.40
C GLY A 50 -6.94 8.61 12.30
N ASP A 51 -6.26 8.81 13.43
CA ASP A 51 -5.00 9.55 13.53
C ASP A 51 -3.77 8.66 13.81
N VAL A 52 -3.98 7.36 14.04
CA VAL A 52 -2.89 6.42 14.28
C VAL A 52 -2.12 6.16 12.98
N ARG A 53 -0.95 6.79 12.86
CA ARG A 53 -0.05 6.63 11.72
C ARG A 53 0.69 5.29 11.77
N GLY A 54 0.81 4.68 10.60
CA GLY A 54 1.68 3.52 10.38
C GLY A 54 3.15 3.93 10.22
N PRO A 55 4.07 2.95 10.18
CA PRO A 55 5.48 3.21 9.92
C PRO A 55 5.65 3.87 8.53
N LYS A 56 6.57 4.83 8.42
CA LYS A 56 6.93 5.40 7.12
C LYS A 56 7.60 4.32 6.28
N ARG A 57 7.17 4.18 5.03
CA ARG A 57 7.88 3.34 4.07
C ARG A 57 9.19 4.03 3.72
N ALA A 58 10.31 3.35 3.86
CA ALA A 58 11.56 3.83 3.31
C ALA A 58 11.42 3.86 1.78
N THR A 59 11.64 5.02 1.18
CA THR A 59 11.85 5.12 -0.27
C THR A 59 13.26 4.65 -0.55
N THR A 60 13.42 3.36 -0.83
CA THR A 60 14.59 2.87 -1.54
C THR A 60 14.51 3.44 -2.96
N GLY A 61 15.60 4.02 -3.45
CA GLY A 61 15.68 4.48 -4.83
C GLY A 61 15.28 3.35 -5.77
N VAL A 62 14.53 3.69 -6.82
CA VAL A 62 14.27 2.74 -7.92
C VAL A 62 15.54 2.71 -8.76
N GLU A 63 16.12 1.53 -8.97
CA GLU A 63 17.10 1.37 -10.04
C GLU A 63 16.41 1.69 -11.35
N TYR A 64 16.79 2.81 -11.95
CA TYR A 64 16.30 3.23 -13.24
C TYR A 64 17.16 2.59 -14.32
N PHE A 65 16.53 2.12 -15.39
CA PHE A 65 17.26 1.76 -16.61
C PHE A 65 17.81 3.04 -17.25
N SER A 66 19.06 3.00 -17.71
CA SER A 66 19.57 4.03 -18.61
C SER A 66 18.74 4.07 -19.91
N GLU A 67 18.75 5.19 -20.62
CA GLU A 67 18.02 5.32 -21.90
C GLU A 67 18.37 4.19 -22.90
N GLY A 68 19.63 3.73 -22.89
CA GLY A 68 20.09 2.63 -23.73
C GLY A 68 19.53 1.27 -23.34
N GLU A 69 19.38 1.00 -22.04
CA GLU A 69 18.78 -0.26 -21.54
C GLU A 69 17.28 -0.28 -21.79
N LEU A 70 16.59 0.84 -21.57
CA LEU A 70 15.17 0.96 -21.88
C LEU A 70 14.92 0.75 -23.37
N THR A 71 15.75 1.35 -24.24
CA THR A 71 15.64 1.17 -25.71
C THR A 71 15.82 -0.29 -26.11
N ARG A 72 16.77 -1.02 -25.54
CA ARG A 72 16.96 -2.45 -25.84
C ARG A 72 15.77 -3.30 -25.39
N ILE A 73 15.24 -3.04 -24.19
CA ILE A 73 14.07 -3.76 -23.68
C ILE A 73 12.86 -3.52 -24.58
N LEU A 74 12.59 -2.28 -24.95
CA LEU A 74 11.48 -1.92 -25.84
C LEU A 74 11.63 -2.48 -27.27
N GLN A 75 12.86 -2.67 -27.74
CA GLN A 75 13.14 -3.29 -29.04
C GLN A 75 13.03 -4.82 -29.01
N ALA A 76 13.20 -5.45 -27.84
CA ALA A 76 13.13 -6.90 -27.67
C ALA A 76 11.69 -7.45 -27.57
N VAL A 77 10.67 -6.58 -27.40
CA VAL A 77 9.26 -7.00 -27.34
C VAL A 77 8.77 -7.40 -28.75
N PRO A 78 8.31 -8.65 -28.96
CA PRO A 78 7.79 -9.10 -30.26
C PRO A 78 6.56 -8.28 -30.69
N ARG A 79 6.65 -7.62 -31.85
CA ARG A 79 5.64 -6.64 -32.33
C ARG A 79 4.53 -7.27 -33.17
N ASP A 80 4.73 -8.52 -33.53
CA ASP A 80 3.97 -9.33 -34.48
C ASP A 80 2.99 -10.29 -33.81
N THR A 81 2.99 -10.35 -32.47
CA THR A 81 2.03 -11.14 -31.70
C THR A 81 0.83 -10.28 -31.26
N VAL A 82 -0.36 -10.90 -31.16
CA VAL A 82 -1.58 -10.27 -30.66
C VAL A 82 -1.40 -9.69 -29.24
N GLN A 83 -0.46 -10.23 -28.48
CA GLN A 83 -0.08 -9.82 -27.12
C GLN A 83 0.97 -8.70 -27.05
N GLY A 84 1.73 -8.44 -28.11
CA GLY A 84 2.80 -7.41 -28.10
C GLY A 84 2.31 -5.98 -28.23
N LYS A 85 1.11 -5.76 -28.78
CA LYS A 85 0.54 -4.40 -28.97
C LYS A 85 0.06 -3.73 -27.68
N PRO A 86 -0.62 -4.44 -26.75
CA PRO A 86 -1.01 -3.88 -25.44
C PRO A 86 0.19 -3.58 -24.54
N ASP A 87 1.19 -4.47 -24.50
CA ASP A 87 2.35 -4.34 -23.61
C ASP A 87 3.20 -3.11 -23.96
N LEU A 88 3.30 -2.77 -25.24
CA LEU A 88 4.00 -1.56 -25.69
C LEU A 88 3.30 -0.26 -25.24
N ALA A 89 1.97 -0.26 -25.15
CA ALA A 89 1.18 0.91 -24.78
C ALA A 89 1.23 1.24 -23.27
N ILE A 90 1.62 0.27 -22.43
CA ILE A 90 1.79 0.46 -20.98
C ILE A 90 3.22 0.93 -20.65
N LEU A 91 4.19 0.67 -21.54
CA LEU A 91 5.62 0.92 -21.34
C LEU A 91 6.15 2.19 -22.01
N GLY A 92 5.35 2.88 -22.84
CA GLY A 92 5.72 4.09 -23.59
C GLY A 92 4.96 5.34 -23.17
#